data_AF-A0AAX6EFP1-F1
#
_entry.id   AF-A0AAX6EFP1-F1
#
_cell.length_a   1.000
_cell.length_b   1.000
_cell.length_c   1.000
_cell.angle_alpha   90.00
_cell.angle_beta   90.00
_cell.angle_gamma   90.00
#
_symmetry.space_group_name_H-M   'P 1'
#
loop_
_entity.id
_entity.type
_entity.pdbx_description
1 polymer ?
#
loop_
_entity_poly.entity_id
_entity_poly.type
_entity_poly.pdbx_seq_one_letter_code
_entity_poly.pdbx_strand_id
1 'polypeptide(L)'
;MLVLNKINVYVIAYQAKNRYYLLDDTPNNPQLYGNNPHRLTFTGSYADLQGVAKENRENIDLEINELAQAILTLYYWSPPQLETSVARSLIVLIQTVSETSRFGAIEQKFRNNIIDNITPIRYDSFRPGVGVMDLQTNWKALSTAVQQSNAQGVFLKPITLKVSNTETKEIKDAKTARTYCGLALLLRSTQASLFPHDSSVLSAWLDLNITSMLDIAA
;
A
#
# COMPACT_ATOMS: atom_id res chain seq x y z
N MET A 1 -13.30 -2.41 10.11
CA MET A 1 -12.25 -1.38 10.28
C MET A 1 -10.89 -2.01 10.06
N LEU A 2 -9.98 -1.38 9.30
CA LEU A 2 -8.58 -1.85 9.18
C LEU A 2 -7.71 -1.23 10.27
N VAL A 3 -6.68 -1.96 10.70
CA VAL A 3 -5.63 -1.48 11.61
C VAL A 3 -4.33 -1.43 10.81
N LEU A 4 -3.74 -0.24 10.72
CA LEU A 4 -2.50 -0.01 9.98
C LEU A 4 -1.35 0.26 10.95
N ASN A 5 -0.18 -0.30 10.64
CA ASN A 5 1.06 0.13 11.27
C ASN A 5 1.55 1.43 10.63
N LYS A 6 1.63 2.50 11.43
CA LYS A 6 2.04 3.84 10.96
C LYS A 6 3.48 3.89 10.41
N ILE A 7 4.35 2.97 10.80
CA ILE A 7 5.76 2.94 10.39
C ILE A 7 5.87 2.53 8.92
N ASN A 8 5.09 1.53 8.50
CA ASN A 8 5.18 0.97 7.15
C ASN A 8 3.91 1.16 6.32
N VAL A 9 2.87 1.78 6.88
CA VAL A 9 1.59 2.05 6.21
C VAL A 9 0.99 0.75 5.66
N TYR A 10 0.99 -0.30 6.48
CA TYR A 10 0.52 -1.62 6.08
C TYR A 10 -0.51 -2.17 7.05
N VAL A 11 -1.44 -2.97 6.52
CA VAL A 11 -2.48 -3.64 7.30
C VAL A 11 -1.84 -4.69 8.20
N ILE A 12 -2.16 -4.66 9.49
CA ILE A 12 -1.71 -5.64 10.49
C ILE A 12 -2.89 -6.41 11.09
N ALA A 13 -4.08 -5.80 11.13
CA ALA A 13 -5.29 -6.46 11.61
C ALA A 13 -6.53 -5.81 10.99
N TYR A 14 -7.68 -6.44 11.19
CA TYR A 14 -8.98 -5.82 10.94
C TYR A 14 -9.97 -6.15 12.06
N GLN A 15 -11.03 -5.36 12.16
CA GLN A 15 -12.15 -5.60 13.06
C GLN A 15 -13.44 -5.79 12.26
N ALA A 16 -14.16 -6.86 12.58
CA ALA A 16 -15.50 -7.17 12.06
C ALA A 16 -16.37 -7.73 13.19
N LYS A 17 -17.64 -7.31 13.25
CA LYS A 17 -18.63 -7.74 14.27
C LYS A 17 -18.06 -7.71 15.70
N ASN A 18 -17.40 -6.60 16.05
CA ASN A 18 -16.78 -6.37 17.36
C ASN A 18 -15.67 -7.36 17.77
N ARG A 19 -15.06 -8.08 16.81
CA ARG A 19 -13.90 -8.94 17.04
C ARG A 19 -12.74 -8.52 16.14
N TYR A 20 -11.53 -8.53 16.69
CA TYR A 20 -10.31 -8.30 15.94
C TYR A 20 -9.78 -9.60 15.34
N TYR A 21 -9.21 -9.46 14.15
CA TYR A 21 -8.59 -10.50 13.35
C TYR A 21 -7.17 -10.03 13.02
N LEU A 22 -6.19 -10.71 13.59
CA LEU A 22 -4.77 -10.34 13.51
C LEU A 22 -4.09 -11.21 12.47
N LEU A 23 -3.24 -10.60 11.65
CA LEU A 23 -2.27 -11.37 10.87
C LEU A 23 -1.30 -12.11 11.80
N ASP A 24 -0.75 -13.23 11.34
CA ASP A 24 0.03 -14.15 12.17
C ASP A 24 1.25 -13.48 12.83
N ASP A 25 1.88 -12.52 12.15
CA ASP A 25 3.04 -11.77 12.61
C ASP A 25 2.68 -10.52 13.45
N THR A 26 1.39 -10.25 13.68
CA THR A 26 0.96 -9.07 14.44
C THR A 26 1.20 -9.28 15.94
N PRO A 27 1.95 -8.39 16.62
CA PRO A 27 2.18 -8.50 18.05
C PRO A 27 0.88 -8.47 18.86
N ASN A 28 0.81 -9.24 19.94
CA ASN A 28 -0.31 -9.18 20.87
C ASN A 28 -0.37 -7.81 21.54
N ASN A 29 -1.56 -7.21 21.54
CA ASN A 29 -1.84 -5.97 22.26
C ASN A 29 -3.28 -6.00 22.82
N PRO A 30 -3.48 -6.55 24.04
CA PRO A 30 -4.82 -6.66 24.63
C PRO A 30 -5.53 -5.32 24.86
N GLN A 31 -4.78 -4.23 25.02
CA GLN A 31 -5.34 -2.88 25.17
C GLN A 31 -6.03 -2.41 23.90
N LEU A 32 -5.55 -2.86 22.73
CA LEU A 32 -6.11 -2.50 21.42
C LEU A 32 -7.08 -3.56 20.88
N TYR A 33 -6.71 -4.84 20.98
CA TYR A 33 -7.44 -5.95 20.34
C TYR A 33 -8.38 -6.70 21.28
N GLY A 34 -8.38 -6.35 22.57
CA GLY A 34 -9.09 -7.07 23.62
C GLY A 34 -8.42 -8.40 23.98
N ASN A 35 -9.10 -9.18 24.83
CA ASN A 35 -8.56 -10.42 25.38
C ASN A 35 -8.76 -11.65 24.49
N ASN A 36 -9.58 -11.56 23.44
CA ASN A 36 -9.91 -12.69 22.57
C ASN A 36 -9.94 -12.33 21.07
N PRO A 37 -8.87 -11.73 20.52
CA PRO A 37 -8.73 -11.61 19.07
C PRO A 37 -8.63 -13.00 18.43
N HIS A 38 -9.04 -13.11 17.17
CA HIS A 38 -8.70 -14.26 16.35
C HIS A 38 -7.37 -14.01 15.63
N ARG A 39 -6.46 -14.97 15.64
CA ARG A 39 -5.21 -14.92 14.88
C ARG A 39 -5.38 -15.76 13.63
N LEU A 40 -5.19 -15.11 12.48
CA LEU A 40 -5.20 -15.76 11.18
C LEU A 40 -3.92 -16.59 11.01
N THR A 41 -3.93 -17.58 10.12
CA THR A 41 -2.79 -18.50 9.96
C THR A 41 -1.72 -18.03 8.97
N PHE A 42 -1.77 -16.76 8.56
CA PHE A 42 -0.89 -16.18 7.54
C PHE A 42 -0.48 -14.74 7.86
N THR A 43 0.67 -14.31 7.34
CA THR A 43 1.16 -12.93 7.47
C THR A 43 0.58 -12.01 6.40
N GLY A 44 0.89 -10.71 6.49
CA GLY A 44 0.51 -9.74 5.47
C GLY A 44 1.32 -9.82 4.17
N SER A 45 2.34 -10.69 4.07
CA SER A 45 3.16 -10.75 2.86
C SER A 45 2.34 -11.23 1.65
N TYR A 46 2.60 -10.67 0.46
CA TYR A 46 1.93 -11.14 -0.75
C TYR A 46 2.18 -12.62 -1.04
N ALA A 47 3.31 -13.18 -0.61
CA ALA A 47 3.60 -14.61 -0.76
C ALA A 47 2.58 -15.47 0.03
N ASP A 48 2.40 -15.18 1.31
CA ASP A 48 1.48 -15.91 2.18
C ASP A 48 0.02 -15.67 1.77
N LEU A 49 -0.34 -14.40 1.50
CA LEU A 49 -1.68 -14.03 1.07
C LEU A 49 -2.08 -14.78 -0.21
N GLN A 50 -1.23 -14.79 -1.24
CA GLN A 50 -1.51 -15.49 -2.49
C GLN A 50 -1.53 -17.02 -2.30
N GLY A 51 -0.68 -17.54 -1.40
CA GLY A 51 -0.67 -18.97 -1.04
C GLY A 51 -2.00 -19.42 -0.42
N VAL A 52 -2.54 -18.65 0.53
CA VAL A 52 -3.82 -18.94 1.18
C VAL A 52 -5.02 -18.66 0.26
N ALA A 53 -4.97 -17.57 -0.51
CA ALA A 53 -5.98 -17.23 -1.51
C ALA A 53 -6.03 -18.21 -2.68
N LYS A 54 -4.94 -18.96 -2.91
CA LYS A 54 -4.72 -19.84 -4.07
C LYS A 54 -4.84 -19.08 -5.41
N GLU A 55 -4.48 -17.80 -5.39
CA GLU A 55 -4.62 -16.89 -6.53
C GLU A 55 -3.52 -15.82 -6.47
N ASN A 56 -2.81 -15.62 -7.59
CA ASN A 56 -1.85 -14.54 -7.71
C ASN A 56 -2.58 -13.19 -7.82
N ARG A 57 -2.02 -12.13 -7.23
CA ARG A 57 -2.64 -10.79 -7.29
C ARG A 57 -2.75 -10.22 -8.70
N GLU A 58 -1.95 -10.70 -9.64
CA GLU A 58 -2.05 -10.38 -11.08
C GLU A 58 -3.35 -10.90 -11.73
N ASN A 59 -4.04 -11.84 -11.09
CA ASN A 59 -5.30 -12.42 -11.55
C ASN A 59 -6.51 -11.90 -10.78
N ILE A 60 -6.30 -11.10 -9.74
CA ILE A 60 -7.35 -10.51 -8.91
C ILE A 60 -7.72 -9.13 -9.47
N ASP A 61 -9.00 -8.97 -9.81
CA ASP A 61 -9.54 -7.69 -10.27
C ASP A 61 -9.52 -6.65 -9.15
N LEU A 62 -9.12 -5.43 -9.51
CA LEU A 62 -9.13 -4.26 -8.65
C LEU A 62 -10.11 -3.23 -9.21
N GLU A 63 -11.20 -3.01 -8.48
CA GLU A 63 -12.22 -2.00 -8.74
C GLU A 63 -13.02 -1.68 -7.46
N ILE A 64 -13.91 -0.70 -7.54
CA ILE A 64 -14.78 -0.30 -6.42
C ILE A 64 -15.73 -1.43 -5.98
N ASN A 65 -16.26 -2.24 -6.90
CA ASN A 65 -17.12 -3.36 -6.49
C ASN A 65 -16.31 -4.46 -5.80
N GLU A 66 -15.11 -4.79 -6.28
CA GLU A 66 -14.20 -5.74 -5.62
C GLU A 66 -13.77 -5.25 -4.23
N LEU A 67 -13.54 -3.94 -4.06
CA LEU A 67 -13.34 -3.34 -2.75
C LEU A 67 -14.55 -3.56 -1.83
N ALA A 68 -15.77 -3.31 -2.33
CA ALA A 68 -16.99 -3.52 -1.56
C ALA A 68 -17.18 -5.01 -1.18
N GLN A 69 -16.92 -5.93 -2.11
CA GLN A 69 -16.99 -7.37 -1.86
C GLN A 69 -15.94 -7.83 -0.85
N ALA A 70 -14.72 -7.29 -0.91
CA ALA A 70 -13.68 -7.57 0.08
C ALA A 70 -14.12 -7.14 1.48
N ILE A 71 -14.72 -5.95 1.61
CA ILE A 71 -15.25 -5.45 2.89
C ILE A 71 -16.37 -6.37 3.42
N LEU A 72 -17.34 -6.73 2.58
CA LEU A 72 -18.44 -7.61 2.96
C LEU A 72 -17.94 -9.01 3.35
N THR A 73 -16.99 -9.55 2.60
CA THR A 73 -16.37 -10.84 2.88
C THR A 73 -15.72 -10.84 4.26
N LEU A 74 -14.89 -9.84 4.58
CA LEU A 74 -14.28 -9.73 5.91
C LEU A 74 -15.31 -9.47 7.01
N TYR A 75 -16.40 -8.76 6.72
CA TYR A 75 -17.46 -8.49 7.69
C TYR A 75 -18.25 -9.75 8.07
N TYR A 76 -18.52 -10.63 7.10
CA TYR A 76 -19.32 -11.83 7.29
C TYR A 76 -18.52 -13.07 7.66
N TRP A 77 -17.24 -13.13 7.29
CA TRP A 77 -16.37 -14.25 7.63
C TRP A 77 -16.25 -14.44 9.14
N SER A 78 -16.20 -15.70 9.56
CA SER A 78 -15.85 -16.07 10.92
C SER A 78 -15.28 -17.49 10.97
N PRO A 79 -14.36 -17.79 11.90
CA PRO A 79 -13.88 -19.14 12.13
C PRO A 79 -15.05 -20.07 12.49
N PRO A 80 -15.02 -21.36 12.08
CA PRO A 80 -13.89 -22.09 11.52
C PRO A 80 -13.86 -22.14 9.97
N GLN A 81 -14.50 -21.19 9.28
CA GLN A 81 -14.46 -21.15 7.80
C GLN A 81 -13.02 -21.03 7.29
N LEU A 82 -12.75 -21.60 6.10
CA LEU A 82 -11.44 -21.48 5.45
C LEU A 82 -11.09 -20.01 5.19
N GLU A 83 -9.81 -19.69 5.31
CA GLU A 83 -9.29 -18.32 5.24
C GLU A 83 -9.04 -17.82 3.79
N THR A 84 -9.31 -18.66 2.78
CA THR A 84 -9.05 -18.34 1.37
C THR A 84 -9.69 -17.01 0.93
N SER A 85 -10.96 -16.77 1.29
CA SER A 85 -11.66 -15.53 0.94
C SER A 85 -11.18 -14.33 1.78
N VAL A 86 -10.69 -14.56 3.00
CA VAL A 86 -10.06 -13.52 3.84
C VAL A 86 -8.76 -13.05 3.19
N ALA A 87 -7.89 -13.99 2.80
CA ALA A 87 -6.62 -13.67 2.17
C ALA A 87 -6.83 -12.92 0.83
N ARG A 88 -7.75 -13.38 -0.04
CA ARG A 88 -8.11 -12.67 -1.28
C ARG A 88 -8.60 -11.25 -0.99
N SER A 89 -9.49 -11.09 -0.02
CA SER A 89 -10.04 -9.78 0.37
C SER A 89 -8.96 -8.83 0.90
N LEU A 90 -8.01 -9.35 1.69
CA LEU A 90 -6.88 -8.57 2.19
C LEU A 90 -5.92 -8.15 1.06
N ILE A 91 -5.73 -8.97 0.01
CA ILE A 91 -4.97 -8.54 -1.19
C ILE A 91 -5.62 -7.30 -1.82
N VAL A 92 -6.94 -7.31 -2.04
CA VAL A 92 -7.68 -6.17 -2.60
C VAL A 92 -7.53 -4.93 -1.71
N LEU A 93 -7.77 -5.08 -0.40
CA LEU A 93 -7.71 -3.98 0.56
C LEU A 93 -6.31 -3.40 0.72
N ILE A 94 -5.27 -4.24 0.78
CA ILE A 94 -3.89 -3.78 0.87
C ILE A 94 -3.50 -3.01 -0.40
N GLN A 95 -3.82 -3.52 -1.59
CA GLN A 95 -3.53 -2.83 -2.84
C GLN A 95 -4.28 -1.50 -2.98
N THR A 96 -5.53 -1.45 -2.52
CA THR A 96 -6.39 -0.26 -2.65
C THR A 96 -6.12 0.79 -1.58
N VAL A 97 -5.66 0.40 -0.39
CA VAL A 97 -5.42 1.33 0.74
C VAL A 97 -3.93 1.57 0.95
N SER A 98 -3.14 0.52 1.18
CA SER A 98 -1.72 0.66 1.53
C SER A 98 -0.90 1.08 0.31
N GLU A 99 -1.09 0.43 -0.83
CA GLU A 99 -0.24 0.70 -2.01
C GLU A 99 -0.59 2.02 -2.71
N THR A 100 -1.86 2.41 -2.77
CA THR A 100 -2.28 3.74 -3.26
C THR A 100 -1.76 4.87 -2.35
N SER A 101 -1.76 4.67 -1.03
CA SER A 101 -1.16 5.63 -0.07
C SER A 101 0.34 5.78 -0.27
N ARG A 102 1.03 4.72 -0.68
CA ARG A 102 2.49 4.75 -0.95
C ARG A 102 2.82 5.34 -2.31
N PHE A 103 1.96 5.13 -3.31
CA PHE A 103 2.21 5.46 -4.71
C PHE A 103 1.00 6.07 -5.41
N GLY A 104 1.08 7.37 -5.70
CA GLY A 104 0.12 8.08 -6.54
C GLY A 104 -0.01 7.50 -7.95
N ALA A 105 1.03 6.83 -8.50
CA ALA A 105 0.90 6.14 -9.79
C ALA A 105 -0.06 4.93 -9.72
N ILE A 106 -0.17 4.27 -8.57
CA ILE A 106 -1.14 3.19 -8.35
C ILE A 106 -2.52 3.80 -8.08
N GLU A 107 -2.61 4.85 -7.28
CA GLU A 107 -3.85 5.60 -7.06
C GLU A 107 -4.47 6.07 -8.38
N GLN A 108 -3.67 6.63 -9.29
CA GLN A 108 -4.14 7.09 -10.59
C GLN A 108 -4.76 5.96 -11.43
N LYS A 109 -4.26 4.72 -11.30
CA LYS A 109 -4.87 3.57 -11.97
C LYS A 109 -6.27 3.28 -11.44
N PHE A 110 -6.50 3.39 -10.13
CA PHE A 110 -7.85 3.27 -9.57
C PHE A 110 -8.74 4.41 -10.05
N ARG A 111 -8.28 5.66 -9.97
CA ARG A 111 -9.05 6.84 -10.40
C ARG A 111 -9.47 6.77 -11.87
N ASN A 112 -8.57 6.35 -12.76
CA ASN A 112 -8.88 6.22 -14.19
C ASN A 112 -9.96 5.18 -14.51
N ASN A 113 -10.25 4.27 -13.59
CA ASN A 113 -11.28 3.25 -13.72
C ASN A 113 -12.58 3.62 -12.98
N ILE A 114 -12.67 4.83 -12.42
CA ILE A 114 -13.91 5.41 -11.92
C ILE A 114 -14.46 6.33 -13.02
N ILE A 115 -15.53 5.89 -13.68
CA ILE A 115 -16.15 6.60 -14.79
C ILE A 115 -17.36 7.37 -14.25
N ASP A 116 -17.07 8.53 -13.67
CA ASP A 116 -18.04 9.40 -12.99
C ASP A 116 -18.71 10.44 -13.91
N ASN A 117 -18.28 10.51 -15.17
CA ASN A 117 -18.85 11.39 -16.19
C ASN A 117 -20.09 10.81 -16.91
N ILE A 118 -20.58 9.64 -16.49
CA ILE A 118 -21.78 8.98 -17.01
C ILE A 118 -22.75 8.60 -15.88
N THR A 119 -24.02 8.32 -16.20
CA THR A 119 -25.03 7.90 -15.22
C THR A 119 -25.74 6.61 -15.67
N PRO A 120 -25.76 5.55 -14.84
CA PRO A 120 -25.10 5.46 -13.53
C PRO A 120 -23.57 5.48 -13.66
N ILE A 121 -22.89 5.91 -12.58
CA ILE A 121 -21.41 5.84 -12.48
C ILE A 121 -20.99 4.40 -12.76
N ARG A 122 -19.95 4.22 -13.59
CA ARG A 122 -19.38 2.90 -13.88
C ARG A 122 -18.03 2.77 -13.20
N TYR A 123 -17.78 1.59 -12.64
CA TYR A 123 -16.49 1.22 -12.07
C TYR A 123 -15.94 0.09 -12.92
N ASP A 124 -14.86 0.36 -13.64
CA ASP A 124 -14.20 -0.64 -14.49
C ASP A 124 -13.10 -1.36 -13.68
N SER A 125 -12.77 -2.59 -14.05
CA SER A 125 -11.72 -3.37 -13.41
C SER A 125 -10.37 -3.21 -14.10
N PHE A 126 -9.32 -3.32 -13.30
CA PHE A 126 -7.99 -3.59 -13.82
C PHE A 126 -7.27 -4.63 -12.95
N ARG A 127 -6.29 -5.30 -13.53
CA ARG A 127 -5.40 -6.21 -12.80
C ARG A 127 -4.01 -5.60 -12.68
N PRO A 128 -3.30 -5.77 -11.56
CA PRO A 128 -1.96 -5.24 -11.39
C PRO A 128 -0.99 -6.00 -12.31
N GLY A 129 -0.57 -5.34 -13.38
CA GLY A 129 0.49 -5.85 -14.25
C GLY A 129 1.87 -5.81 -13.58
N VAL A 130 2.86 -6.35 -14.29
CA VAL A 130 4.25 -6.48 -13.79
C VAL A 130 4.82 -5.16 -13.26
N GLY A 131 4.56 -4.02 -13.91
CA GLY A 131 5.07 -2.74 -13.42
C GLY A 131 4.46 -2.27 -12.10
N VAL A 132 3.18 -2.55 -11.84
CA VAL A 132 2.55 -2.24 -10.54
C VAL A 132 3.15 -3.13 -9.46
N MET A 133 3.29 -4.42 -9.74
CA MET A 133 3.86 -5.39 -8.81
C MET A 133 5.32 -5.10 -8.47
N ASP A 134 6.11 -4.69 -9.46
CA ASP A 134 7.52 -4.33 -9.27
C ASP A 134 7.66 -3.03 -8.48
N LEU A 135 6.77 -2.06 -8.69
CA LEU A 135 6.71 -0.83 -7.92
C LEU A 135 6.40 -1.10 -6.43
N GLN A 136 5.38 -1.91 -6.14
CA GLN A 136 5.04 -2.35 -4.77
C GLN A 136 6.23 -2.98 -4.06
N THR A 137 6.94 -3.88 -4.75
CA THR A 137 8.11 -4.60 -4.23
C THR A 137 9.27 -3.64 -3.91
N ASN A 138 9.42 -2.57 -4.68
CA ASN A 138 10.52 -1.62 -4.56
C ASN A 138 10.24 -0.43 -3.63
N TRP A 139 9.10 -0.37 -2.93
CA TRP A 139 8.78 0.76 -2.04
C TRP A 139 9.86 1.06 -0.99
N LYS A 140 10.38 0.03 -0.31
CA LYS A 140 11.47 0.17 0.66
C LYS A 140 12.76 0.66 0.00
N ALA A 141 13.10 0.14 -1.17
CA ALA A 141 14.30 0.52 -1.90
C ALA A 141 14.23 1.99 -2.33
N LEU A 142 13.11 2.40 -2.94
CA LEU A 142 12.85 3.79 -3.34
C LEU A 142 12.87 4.73 -2.14
N SER A 143 12.21 4.35 -1.04
CA SER A 143 12.23 5.14 0.21
C SER A 143 13.64 5.35 0.72
N THR A 144 14.45 4.30 0.72
CA THR A 144 15.85 4.35 1.20
C THR A 144 16.71 5.21 0.27
N ALA A 145 16.58 5.03 -1.05
CA ALA A 145 17.34 5.77 -2.04
C ALA A 145 17.05 7.28 -1.98
N VAL A 146 15.80 7.68 -1.72
CA VAL A 146 15.45 9.09 -1.47
C VAL A 146 16.15 9.61 -0.22
N GLN A 147 16.10 8.89 0.90
CA GLN A 147 16.71 9.33 2.17
C GLN A 147 18.24 9.36 2.14
N GLN A 148 18.86 8.55 1.28
CA GLN A 148 20.32 8.49 1.12
C GLN A 148 20.82 9.28 -0.09
N SER A 149 19.94 10.01 -0.77
CA SER A 149 20.32 10.84 -1.93
C SER A 149 21.29 11.96 -1.53
N ASN A 150 22.11 12.40 -2.49
CA ASN A 150 22.99 13.54 -2.26
C ASN A 150 22.19 14.86 -2.11
N ALA A 151 22.87 15.98 -1.88
CA ALA A 151 22.23 17.28 -1.71
C ALA A 151 21.39 17.74 -2.92
N GLN A 152 21.61 17.16 -4.10
CA GLN A 152 20.85 17.43 -5.32
C GLN A 152 19.70 16.43 -5.55
N GLY A 153 19.48 15.50 -4.61
CA GLY A 153 18.44 14.48 -4.71
C GLY A 153 18.78 13.32 -5.63
N VAL A 154 20.03 13.16 -6.06
CA VAL A 154 20.49 12.05 -6.90
C VAL A 154 20.79 10.83 -6.03
N PHE A 155 20.32 9.67 -6.45
CA PHE A 155 20.51 8.41 -5.73
C PHE A 155 21.95 7.92 -5.85
N LEU A 156 22.49 7.35 -4.77
CA LEU A 156 23.81 6.70 -4.78
C LEU A 156 23.85 5.51 -5.74
N LYS A 157 22.73 4.78 -5.82
CA LYS A 157 22.52 3.69 -6.76
C LYS A 157 21.13 3.85 -7.40
N PRO A 158 21.04 3.96 -8.73
CA PRO A 158 19.76 3.97 -9.41
C PRO A 158 18.94 2.70 -9.16
N ILE A 159 17.62 2.82 -9.18
CA ILE A 159 16.68 1.70 -9.04
C ILE A 159 16.03 1.45 -10.39
N THR A 160 16.19 0.24 -10.92
CA THR A 160 15.53 -0.19 -12.14
C THR A 160 14.18 -0.82 -11.81
N LEU A 161 13.10 -0.21 -12.30
CA LEU A 161 11.74 -0.72 -12.20
C LEU A 161 11.32 -1.36 -13.53
N LYS A 162 10.57 -2.46 -13.47
CA LYS A 162 9.87 -2.98 -14.64
C LYS A 162 8.69 -2.07 -14.98
N VAL A 163 8.48 -1.85 -16.27
CA VAL A 163 7.28 -1.19 -16.81
C VAL A 163 6.36 -2.24 -17.44
N SER A 164 6.98 -3.19 -18.16
CA SER A 164 6.34 -4.35 -18.77
C SER A 164 7.25 -5.58 -18.65
N ASN A 165 6.93 -6.68 -19.34
CA ASN A 165 7.81 -7.85 -19.41
C ASN A 165 9.11 -7.59 -20.17
N THR A 166 9.14 -6.56 -21.02
CA THR A 166 10.29 -6.26 -21.90
C THR A 166 10.91 -4.89 -21.65
N GLU A 167 10.20 -4.01 -20.94
CA GLU A 167 10.62 -2.62 -20.71
C GLU A 167 10.92 -2.37 -19.24
N THR A 168 11.96 -1.58 -19.00
CA THR A 168 12.34 -1.11 -17.66
C THR A 168 12.56 0.40 -17.65
N LYS A 169 12.39 1.01 -16.48
CA LYS A 169 12.64 2.43 -16.21
C LYS A 169 13.61 2.56 -15.05
N GLU A 170 14.69 3.27 -15.29
CA GLU A 170 15.67 3.60 -14.25
C GLU A 170 15.26 4.89 -13.52
N ILE A 171 15.20 4.82 -12.18
CA ILE A 171 14.91 5.92 -11.27
C ILE A 171 16.23 6.34 -10.62
N LYS A 172 16.71 7.53 -10.98
CA LYS A 172 18.05 8.03 -10.62
C LYS A 172 18.03 9.09 -9.52
N ASP A 173 16.87 9.66 -9.26
CA ASP A 173 16.74 10.82 -8.38
C ASP A 173 15.36 10.87 -7.74
N ALA A 174 15.29 11.64 -6.64
CA ALA A 174 14.09 11.81 -5.85
C ALA A 174 12.96 12.52 -6.62
N LYS A 175 13.31 13.41 -7.56
CA LYS A 175 12.32 14.09 -8.41
C LYS A 175 11.58 13.07 -9.27
N THR A 176 12.29 12.18 -9.93
CA THR A 176 11.73 11.11 -10.76
C THR A 176 10.95 10.12 -9.92
N ALA A 177 11.43 9.73 -8.74
CA ALA A 177 10.66 8.89 -7.81
C ALA A 177 9.31 9.55 -7.43
N ARG A 178 9.29 10.86 -7.19
CA ARG A 178 8.07 11.59 -6.88
C ARG A 178 7.15 11.72 -8.10
N THR A 179 7.65 12.15 -9.26
CA THR A 179 6.78 12.49 -10.40
C THR A 179 6.40 11.29 -11.26
N TYR A 180 7.28 10.30 -11.42
CA TYR A 180 7.01 9.11 -12.24
C TYR A 180 6.32 8.01 -11.42
N CYS A 181 6.85 7.69 -10.23
CA CYS A 181 6.27 6.65 -9.39
C CYS A 181 5.12 7.16 -8.51
N GLY A 182 4.97 8.47 -8.35
CA GLY A 182 4.04 9.03 -7.37
C GLY A 182 4.43 8.69 -5.94
N LEU A 183 5.72 8.50 -5.62
CA LEU A 183 6.14 8.10 -4.27
C LEU A 183 5.68 9.13 -3.24
N ALA A 184 4.68 8.76 -2.45
CA ALA A 184 3.93 9.68 -1.58
C ALA A 184 4.28 9.51 -0.10
N LEU A 185 4.72 8.30 0.31
CA LEU A 185 5.14 8.01 1.68
C LEU A 185 6.50 7.31 1.66
N LEU A 186 7.36 7.64 2.62
CA LEU A 186 8.69 7.07 2.77
C LEU A 186 8.75 6.17 3.99
N LEU A 187 9.24 4.94 3.81
CA LEU A 187 9.65 4.10 4.93
C LEU A 187 10.92 4.67 5.54
N ARG A 188 10.87 5.13 6.80
CA ARG A 188 12.03 5.70 7.48
C ARG A 188 13.20 4.70 7.55
N SER A 189 14.37 5.10 7.07
CA SER A 189 15.60 4.34 7.18
C SER A 189 16.24 4.58 8.55
N THR A 190 16.66 3.51 9.23
CA THR A 190 17.40 3.59 10.51
C THR A 190 18.82 4.14 10.35
N GLN A 191 19.33 4.23 9.11
CA GLN A 191 20.65 4.77 8.80
C GLN A 191 20.65 6.26 8.43
N ALA A 192 19.48 6.90 8.38
CA ALA A 192 19.43 8.36 8.34
C ALA A 192 19.81 8.86 9.75
N SER A 193 21.12 9.05 9.97
CA SER A 193 21.64 9.82 11.10
C SER A 193 20.79 11.08 11.23
N LEU A 194 20.35 11.40 12.45
CA LEU A 194 19.66 12.63 12.80
C LEU A 194 20.37 13.78 12.08
N PHE A 195 19.81 14.22 10.95
CA PHE A 195 20.28 15.45 10.34
C PHE A 195 19.98 16.53 11.38
N PRO A 196 20.96 17.38 11.74
CA PRO A 196 20.66 18.56 12.54
C PRO A 196 19.53 19.29 11.85
N HIS A 197 18.68 19.92 12.67
CA HIS A 197 17.36 20.49 12.37
C HIS A 197 17.35 21.62 11.30
N ASP A 198 18.41 21.73 10.50
CA ASP A 198 18.77 22.78 9.57
C ASP A 198 19.34 22.21 8.25
N SER A 199 18.67 21.24 7.64
CA SER A 199 18.98 20.83 6.26
C SER A 199 17.88 21.29 5.30
N SER A 200 18.29 22.07 4.31
CA SER A 200 17.46 22.59 3.20
C SER A 200 16.78 21.51 2.35
N VAL A 201 17.03 20.24 2.67
CA VAL A 201 16.36 19.08 2.06
C VAL A 201 14.96 18.94 2.66
N LEU A 202 14.80 19.06 3.99
CA LEU A 202 13.49 18.97 4.64
C LEU A 202 12.59 20.17 4.29
N SER A 203 13.14 21.38 4.16
CA SER A 203 12.37 22.55 3.73
C SER A 203 11.84 22.38 2.31
N ALA A 204 12.62 21.80 1.38
CA ALA A 204 12.15 21.49 0.02
C ALA A 204 11.03 20.42 -0.04
N TRP A 205 10.86 19.61 1.01
CA TRP A 205 9.76 18.63 1.14
C TRP A 205 8.57 19.17 1.97
N LEU A 206 8.80 20.11 2.90
CA LEU A 206 7.77 20.76 3.72
C LEU A 206 7.08 21.93 3.00
N ASP A 207 7.77 22.64 2.10
CA ASP A 207 7.26 23.86 1.45
C ASP A 207 6.31 23.62 0.26
N LEU A 208 5.95 22.37 -0.07
CA LEU A 208 5.10 22.07 -1.23
C LEU A 208 4.01 21.03 -0.90
N ASN A 209 2.93 21.52 -0.29
CA ASN A 209 1.58 20.93 -0.23
C ASN A 209 1.47 19.45 0.15
N ILE A 210 1.73 19.12 1.42
CA ILE A 210 0.95 18.08 2.10
C ILE A 210 -0.29 18.77 2.69
N THR A 211 -1.26 19.12 1.85
CA THR A 211 -2.63 19.29 2.34
C THR A 211 -3.10 17.91 2.77
N SER A 212 -3.61 17.83 3.99
CA SER A 212 -4.08 16.57 4.53
C SER A 212 -5.20 16.01 3.64
N MET A 213 -5.29 14.69 3.51
CA MET A 213 -6.47 14.04 2.89
C MET A 213 -7.79 14.33 3.65
N LEU A 214 -7.76 15.11 4.74
CA LEU A 214 -8.92 15.58 5.48
C LEU A 214 -9.40 16.98 5.05
N ASP A 215 -8.68 17.71 4.19
CA ASP A 215 -9.04 19.08 3.79
C ASP A 215 -9.71 19.20 2.39
N ILE A 216 -10.16 18.08 1.80
CA ILE A 216 -10.98 18.08 0.56
C ILE A 216 -12.47 17.82 0.88
N ALA A 217 -12.86 18.07 2.14
CA ALA A 217 -14.25 18.08 2.56
C ALA A 217 -14.51 19.33 3.41
N ALA A 218 -14.40 20.50 2.79
CA ALA A 218 -14.98 21.76 3.23
C ALA A 218 -15.30 22.62 2.00
#